data_AF-A4AK28-F1
#
_entry.id   AF-A4AK28-F1
#
_cell.length_a   1.000
_cell.length_b   1.000
_cell.length_c   1.000
_cell.angle_alpha   90.00
_cell.angle_beta   90.00
_cell.angle_gamma   90.00
#
_symmetry.space_group_name_H-M   'P 1'
#
loop_
_entity.id
_entity.type
_entity.pdbx_description
1 polymer ?
#
loop_
_entity_poly.entity_id
_entity_poly.type
_entity_poly.pdbx_seq_one_letter_code
_entity_poly.pdbx_strand_id
1 'polypeptide(L)'
;MEVLARLEHQGVNVDGDLAAFYPYDPVVMWMGLSREAFDVLARLVAEPEVEVHPTPPMTYLIDGRMLTLPDAKVDSVNKRYPYKKERWLPIVFNKPSR
;
A
#
# COMPACT_ATOMS: atom_id res chain seq x y z
N MET A 1 12.49 3.62 -2.57
CA MET A 1 11.96 4.51 -1.52
C MET A 1 10.47 4.26 -1.46
N GLU A 2 10.01 3.89 -0.29
CA GLU A 2 8.62 3.60 0.05
C GLU A 2 7.73 4.84 -0.13
N VAL A 3 6.42 4.63 -0.29
CA VAL A 3 5.50 5.70 -0.67
C VAL A 3 5.24 6.64 0.50
N LEU A 4 5.01 6.12 1.70
CA LEU A 4 4.72 6.94 2.86
C LEU A 4 5.92 7.80 3.25
N ALA A 5 7.14 7.25 3.20
CA ALA A 5 8.37 8.02 3.38
C ALA A 5 8.48 9.23 2.42
N ARG A 6 8.01 9.08 1.16
CA ARG A 6 7.97 10.21 0.22
C ARG A 6 6.94 11.27 0.60
N LEU A 7 5.77 10.85 1.08
CA LEU A 7 4.71 11.76 1.54
C LEU A 7 5.18 12.55 2.78
N GLU A 8 5.80 11.88 3.75
CA GLU A 8 6.40 12.52 4.92
C GLU A 8 7.45 13.55 4.52
N HIS A 9 8.35 13.21 3.57
CA HIS A 9 9.35 14.14 3.05
C HIS A 9 8.74 15.37 2.34
N GLN A 10 7.49 15.26 1.86
CA GLN A 10 6.73 16.37 1.27
C GLN A 10 5.92 17.16 2.31
N GLY A 11 6.02 16.81 3.59
CA GLY A 11 5.32 17.47 4.69
C GLY A 11 3.90 16.98 4.92
N VAL A 12 3.49 15.88 4.28
CA VAL A 12 2.19 15.24 4.53
C VAL A 12 2.28 14.47 5.85
N ASN A 13 1.35 14.71 6.77
CA ASN A 13 1.27 13.88 7.96
C ASN A 13 0.73 12.50 7.56
N VAL A 14 1.50 11.43 7.78
CA VAL A 14 1.07 10.09 7.41
C VAL A 14 0.47 9.31 8.57
N ASP A 15 0.71 9.69 9.82
CA ASP A 15 0.27 8.92 10.98
C ASP A 15 -1.22 9.16 11.30
N GLY A 16 -1.95 8.06 11.45
CA GLY A 16 -3.37 8.04 11.83
C GLY A 16 -3.87 6.63 12.08
N ASP A 17 -5.18 6.42 11.93
CA ASP A 17 -5.89 5.19 12.29
C ASP A 17 -6.57 4.51 11.10
N LEU A 18 -6.36 4.99 9.88
CA LEU A 18 -6.95 4.42 8.68
C LEU A 18 -6.07 3.32 8.08
N ALA A 19 -6.71 2.38 7.41
CA ALA A 19 -6.05 1.35 6.61
C ALA A 19 -6.64 1.31 5.20
N ALA A 20 -5.77 1.12 4.21
CA ALA A 20 -6.13 0.99 2.82
C ALA A 20 -6.13 -0.50 2.44
N PHE A 21 -7.29 -0.98 2.00
CA PHE A 21 -7.49 -2.37 1.59
C PHE A 21 -7.62 -2.47 0.07
N TYR A 22 -7.17 -3.59 -0.45
CA TYR A 22 -7.45 -4.00 -1.80
C TYR A 22 -8.97 -4.27 -1.93
N PRO A 23 -9.63 -3.85 -3.02
CA PRO A 23 -11.07 -4.07 -3.17
C PRO A 23 -11.44 -5.55 -3.11
N TYR A 24 -12.50 -5.88 -2.35
CA TYR A 24 -13.11 -7.21 -2.30
C TYR A 24 -12.24 -8.37 -1.75
N ASP A 25 -11.07 -8.08 -1.18
CA ASP A 25 -10.17 -9.05 -0.54
C ASP A 25 -9.64 -8.42 0.77
N PRO A 26 -9.55 -9.14 1.91
CA PRO A 26 -8.92 -8.60 3.12
C PRO A 26 -7.39 -8.51 2.97
N VAL A 27 -6.92 -7.82 1.93
CA VAL A 27 -5.51 -7.58 1.64
C VAL A 27 -5.24 -6.12 1.95
N VAL A 28 -4.48 -5.90 3.00
CA VAL A 28 -4.01 -4.60 3.44
C VAL A 28 -2.87 -4.17 2.54
N MET A 29 -2.90 -2.93 2.06
CA MET A 29 -1.78 -2.29 1.35
C MET A 29 -0.99 -1.38 2.29
N TRP A 30 -1.71 -0.56 3.06
CA TRP A 30 -1.16 0.37 4.05
C TRP A 30 -2.03 0.41 5.31
N MET A 31 -1.43 0.65 6.48
CA MET A 31 -2.14 0.90 7.75
C MET A 31 -1.51 2.05 8.50
N GLY A 32 -2.27 2.58 9.46
CA GLY A 32 -1.82 3.69 10.31
C GLY A 32 -1.81 5.02 9.56
N LEU A 33 -2.67 5.16 8.55
CA LEU A 33 -2.73 6.35 7.70
C LEU A 33 -3.56 7.45 8.35
N SER A 34 -3.08 8.68 8.26
CA SER A 34 -3.92 9.86 8.45
C SER A 34 -4.98 9.95 7.34
N ARG A 35 -6.03 10.74 7.58
CA ARG A 35 -7.03 11.06 6.54
C ARG A 35 -6.41 11.70 5.31
N GLU A 36 -5.45 12.60 5.51
CA GLU A 36 -4.73 13.31 4.46
C GLU A 36 -3.92 12.36 3.59
N ALA A 37 -3.10 11.50 4.22
CA ALA A 37 -2.29 10.52 3.49
C ALA A 37 -3.16 9.52 2.73
N PHE A 38 -4.25 9.04 3.34
CA PHE A 38 -5.20 8.17 2.65
C PHE A 38 -5.77 8.84 1.38
N ASP A 39 -6.18 10.10 1.47
CA ASP A 39 -6.76 10.81 0.32
C ASP A 39 -5.74 11.04 -0.80
N VAL A 40 -4.50 11.35 -0.45
CA VAL A 40 -3.41 11.48 -1.43
C VAL A 40 -3.17 10.14 -2.12
N LEU A 41 -3.07 9.04 -1.35
CA LEU A 41 -2.88 7.69 -1.91
C LEU A 41 -4.05 7.28 -2.81
N ALA A 42 -5.29 7.54 -2.39
CA ALA A 42 -6.47 7.22 -3.17
C ALA A 42 -6.50 7.96 -4.51
N ARG A 43 -6.07 9.24 -4.53
CA ARG A 43 -5.90 10.02 -5.78
C ARG A 43 -4.80 9.43 -6.64
N LEU A 44 -3.65 9.12 -6.05
CA LEU A 44 -2.49 8.60 -6.77
C LEU A 44 -2.76 7.23 -7.41
N VAL A 45 -3.51 6.34 -6.74
CA VAL A 45 -3.96 5.06 -7.32
C VAL A 45 -4.95 5.27 -8.48
N ALA A 46 -5.73 6.34 -8.46
CA ALA A 46 -6.67 6.68 -9.52
C ALA A 46 -6.00 7.38 -10.71
N GLU A 47 -4.74 7.80 -10.60
CA GLU A 47 -4.02 8.44 -11.69
C GLU A 47 -3.62 7.43 -12.77
N PRO A 48 -4.03 7.61 -14.03
CA PRO A 48 -3.72 6.66 -15.10
C PRO A 48 -2.24 6.60 -15.47
N GLU A 49 -1.46 7.59 -15.04
CA GLU A 49 0.00 7.67 -15.25
C GLU A 49 0.78 7.08 -14.07
N VAL A 50 0.13 6.37 -13.15
CA VAL A 50 0.79 5.77 -12.00
C VAL A 50 0.61 4.26 -12.04
N GLU A 51 1.71 3.52 -12.02
CA GLU A 51 1.67 2.07 -11.95
C GLU A 51 1.92 1.59 -10.52
N VAL A 52 1.03 0.72 -10.04
CA VAL A 52 1.15 0.07 -8.73
C VAL A 52 1.82 -1.29 -8.90
N HIS A 53 2.95 -1.48 -8.23
CA HIS A 53 3.72 -2.71 -8.30
C HIS A 53 3.89 -3.34 -6.92
N PRO A 54 3.67 -4.65 -6.77
CA PRO A 54 4.09 -5.39 -5.59
C PRO A 54 5.59 -5.26 -5.35
N THR A 55 5.99 -5.17 -4.09
CA THR A 55 7.40 -5.10 -3.69
C THR A 55 7.67 -6.07 -2.55
N PRO A 56 8.92 -6.50 -2.30
CA PRO A 56 9.23 -7.28 -1.09
C PRO A 56 8.97 -6.47 0.20
N PRO A 57 8.54 -7.12 1.31
CA PRO A 57 8.36 -6.46 2.61
C PRO A 57 9.59 -5.66 3.09
N MET A 58 10.79 -6.09 2.70
CA MET A 58 12.05 -5.42 3.05
C MET A 58 12.13 -3.97 2.57
N THR A 59 11.40 -3.61 1.51
CA THR A 59 11.30 -2.21 1.06
C THR A 59 10.69 -1.30 2.14
N TYR A 60 9.84 -1.82 3.01
CA TYR A 60 9.19 -1.12 4.12
C TYR A 60 9.96 -1.22 5.44
N LEU A 61 11.00 -2.07 5.50
CA LEU A 61 11.83 -2.26 6.70
C LEU A 61 12.65 -1.00 7.01
N ILE A 62 13.12 -0.33 5.97
CA ILE A 62 13.95 0.88 6.08
C ILE A 62 13.23 1.97 6.88
N ASP A 63 11.92 2.08 6.66
CA ASP A 63 11.09 3.15 7.20
C ASP A 63 10.33 2.72 8.47
N GLY A 64 10.56 1.49 8.97
CA GLY A 64 9.89 0.95 10.18
C GLY A 64 8.39 0.69 10.01
N ARG A 65 7.88 0.69 8.77
CA ARG A 65 6.45 0.57 8.43
C ARG A 65 6.02 -0.85 8.04
N MET A 66 6.80 -1.87 8.40
CA MET A 66 6.44 -3.26 8.15
C MET A 66 5.22 -3.68 8.97
N LEU A 67 4.26 -4.36 8.34
CA LEU A 67 3.11 -4.92 9.05
C LEU A 67 3.43 -6.32 9.57
N THR A 68 2.97 -6.62 10.78
CA THR A 68 3.00 -7.98 11.35
C THR A 68 1.84 -8.83 10.82
N LEU A 69 1.65 -8.83 9.50
CA LEU A 69 0.65 -9.61 8.79
C LEU A 69 1.35 -10.56 7.82
N PRO A 70 0.78 -11.76 7.55
CA PRO A 70 1.34 -12.64 6.55
C PRO A 70 1.27 -12.03 5.14
N ASP A 71 2.31 -12.22 4.35
CA ASP A 71 2.34 -11.76 2.96
C ASP A 71 1.18 -12.34 2.14
N ALA A 72 0.54 -11.47 1.35
CA ALA A 72 -0.35 -11.84 0.28
C ALA A 72 0.49 -12.30 -0.91
N LYS A 73 0.01 -13.32 -1.62
CA LYS A 73 0.59 -13.68 -2.91
C LYS A 73 -0.11 -12.87 -4.00
N VAL A 74 0.66 -12.15 -4.81
CA VAL A 74 0.16 -11.30 -5.90
C VAL A 74 -0.83 -12.05 -6.78
N ASP A 75 -0.50 -13.30 -7.11
CA ASP A 75 -1.33 -14.15 -7.97
C ASP A 75 -2.68 -14.51 -7.33
N SER A 76 -2.84 -14.35 -6.02
CA SER A 76 -3.97 -14.84 -5.23
C SER A 76 -4.96 -13.74 -4.84
N VAL A 77 -4.58 -12.48 -5.01
CA VAL A 77 -5.47 -11.32 -4.81
C VAL A 77 -6.53 -11.29 -5.91
N ASN A 78 -7.77 -10.92 -5.57
CA ASN A 78 -8.87 -10.78 -6.54
C ASN A 78 -9.29 -12.09 -7.23
N LYS A 79 -8.90 -13.24 -6.68
CA LYS A 79 -9.34 -14.54 -7.19
C LYS A 79 -10.78 -14.82 -6.80
N ARG A 80 -11.38 -15.82 -7.46
CA ARG A 80 -12.69 -16.40 -7.14
C ARG A 80 -12.84 -16.80 -5.66
N TYR A 81 -11.72 -17.05 -4.97
CA TYR A 81 -11.67 -17.38 -3.55
C TYR A 81 -10.76 -16.37 -2.82
N PRO A 82 -11.33 -15.29 -2.27
CA PRO A 82 -10.56 -14.29 -1.52
C PRO A 82 -9.98 -14.90 -0.24
N TYR A 83 -9.01 -14.20 0.36
CA TYR A 83 -8.42 -14.64 1.62
C TYR A 83 -9.47 -14.62 2.75
N LYS A 84 -9.38 -15.60 3.66
CA LYS A 84 -10.27 -15.68 4.85
C LYS A 84 -9.78 -14.83 6.02
N LYS A 85 -8.53 -14.38 5.99
CA LYS A 85 -7.85 -13.61 7.03
C LYS A 85 -7.07 -12.51 6.36
N GLU A 86 -6.83 -11.44 7.09
CA GLU A 86 -6.01 -10.32 6.66
C GLU A 86 -4.64 -10.79 6.19
N ARG A 87 -4.23 -10.25 5.04
CA ARG A 87 -2.91 -10.41 4.45
C ARG A 87 -2.33 -9.04 4.15
N TRP A 88 -1.02 -8.95 4.03
CA TRP A 88 -0.36 -7.72 3.62
C TRP A 88 0.24 -7.85 2.23
N LEU A 89 -0.08 -6.90 1.35
CA LEU A 89 0.59 -6.76 0.08
C LEU A 89 1.37 -5.43 0.06
N PRO A 90 2.68 -5.46 0.34
CA PRO A 90 3.53 -4.28 0.16
C PRO A 90 3.56 -3.88 -1.32
N ILE A 91 3.30 -2.61 -1.59
CA ILE A 91 3.29 -2.04 -2.95
C ILE A 91 4.11 -0.76 -3.04
N VAL A 92 4.53 -0.40 -4.25
CA VAL A 92 5.18 0.86 -4.58
C VAL A 92 4.56 1.46 -5.84
N PHE A 93 4.70 2.78 -5.98
CA PHE A 93 4.35 3.48 -7.20
C PHE A 93 5.57 3.65 -8.09
N ASN A 94 5.42 3.32 -9.37
CA ASN A 94 6.40 3.63 -10.41
C ASN A 94 5.80 4.60 -11.42
N LYS A 95 6.67 5.39 -12.04
CA LYS A 95 6.32 6.08 -13.29
C LYS A 95 6.23 5.04 -14.41
N PRO A 96 5.29 5.18 -15.35
CA PRO A 96 5.19 4.32 -16.51
C PRO A 96 6.53 4.33 -17.24
N SER A 97 7.06 3.15 -17.53
CA SER A 97 8.21 3.02 -18.40
C SER A 97 7.79 3.40 -19.83
N ARG A 98 8.02 4.66 -20.22
CA ARG A 98 8.03 5.08 -21.63
C ARG A 98 9.43 4.93 -22.20
#